data_AF-A0A7V4M3E5-F1
#
_entry.id   AF-A0A7V4M3E5-F1
#
_cell.length_a   1.000
_cell.length_b   1.000
_cell.length_c   1.000
_cell.angle_alpha   90.00
_cell.angle_beta   90.00
_cell.angle_gamma   90.00
#
_symmetry.space_group_name_H-M   'P 1'
#
loop_
_entity.id
_entity.type
_entity.pdbx_description
1 polymer ?
#
loop_
_entity_poly.entity_id
_entity_poly.type
_entity_poly.pdbx_seq_one_letter_code
_entity_poly.pdbx_strand_id
1 'polypeptide(L)'
;MRHARSNSSCMRIHVLRHRGAAAGGRTAAGNQRSIPAPGHVQSPGRVRHGRVGALGFSFHDKYDLFQEIVDAYDHWALCQVQYNYMGVDQQAGRRGVAYAAGKGLAVVIMEPLLGGRLVSPPPCIQAIWDRARHRRTPADWGLQWLWSQPEISVVLSGMSTLAQVQENIASASASQVHLLTDEELALFDQVRQAYRALSPIPCTRCEYCLPCPEGVNIPRLLAVVNTAVMFDAINAARRDYSFVPAEERADRCRACRRCEELCPQGIAISDWMLRIHGALAEGRNL
;
A
#
# COMPACT_ATOMS: atom_id res chain seq x y z
N MET A 1 6.77 -22.11 -26.75
CA MET A 1 7.54 -21.68 -25.57
C MET A 1 6.84 -20.47 -24.95
N ARG A 2 6.12 -20.67 -23.84
CA ARG A 2 5.44 -19.61 -23.09
C ARG A 2 6.15 -19.49 -21.73
N HIS A 3 6.95 -18.46 -21.53
CA HIS A 3 7.49 -18.10 -20.22
C HIS A 3 7.48 -16.57 -20.09
N ALA A 4 6.61 -16.08 -19.20
CA ALA A 4 6.75 -14.85 -18.42
C ALA A 4 5.47 -14.70 -17.57
N ARG A 5 5.38 -15.43 -16.47
CA ARG A 5 4.54 -15.01 -15.33
C ARG A 5 5.51 -14.64 -14.21
N SER A 6 5.96 -13.39 -14.23
CA SER A 6 6.51 -12.73 -13.04
C SER A 6 5.35 -11.94 -12.44
N ASN A 7 4.70 -12.51 -11.43
CA ASN A 7 3.88 -11.75 -10.49
C ASN A 7 4.23 -12.28 -9.11
N SER A 8 5.08 -11.54 -8.41
CA SER A 8 5.40 -11.77 -7.00
C SER A 8 4.19 -11.38 -6.14
N SER A 9 3.14 -12.20 -6.15
CA SER A 9 2.03 -12.08 -5.20
C SER A 9 2.52 -12.54 -3.83
N CYS A 10 2.66 -11.61 -2.88
CA CYS A 10 3.11 -11.92 -1.53
C CYS A 10 1.90 -12.07 -0.59
N MET A 11 1.21 -13.21 -0.67
CA MET A 11 0.30 -13.64 0.39
C MET A 11 1.11 -14.32 1.49
N ARG A 12 0.89 -13.94 2.75
CA ARG A 12 1.44 -14.68 3.91
C ARG A 12 0.31 -15.12 4.80
N ILE A 13 0.32 -16.40 5.17
CA ILE A 13 -0.62 -16.97 6.13
C ILE A 13 -0.11 -16.66 7.54
N HIS A 14 -0.96 -16.00 8.32
CA HIS A 14 -0.73 -15.71 9.73
C HIS A 14 -1.37 -16.76 10.61
N VAL A 15 -0.65 -17.12 11.66
CA VAL A 15 -1.01 -18.19 12.59
C VAL A 15 -1.09 -17.58 13.98
N LEU A 16 -2.31 -17.32 14.45
CA LEU A 16 -2.53 -16.81 15.81
C LEU A 16 -2.53 -17.98 16.79
N ARG A 17 -1.60 -17.98 17.74
CA ARG A 17 -1.53 -18.98 18.82
C ARG A 17 -2.22 -18.46 20.08
N HIS A 18 -2.88 -19.33 20.83
CA HIS A 18 -3.37 -18.98 22.16
C HIS A 18 -2.20 -18.66 23.11
N ARG A 19 -2.33 -17.57 23.87
CA ARG A 19 -1.49 -17.30 25.05
C ARG A 19 -1.82 -18.36 26.12
N GLY A 20 -1.10 -19.48 26.11
CA GLY A 20 -1.33 -20.57 27.07
C GLY A 20 -0.51 -21.84 26.85
N ALA A 21 0.06 -22.06 25.66
CA ALA A 21 0.95 -23.21 25.43
C ALA A 21 2.42 -22.80 25.48
N ALA A 22 3.00 -22.80 26.68
CA ALA A 22 4.44 -22.89 26.84
C ALA A 22 4.88 -24.29 26.39
N ALA A 23 5.40 -24.41 25.18
CA ALA A 23 6.14 -25.58 24.74
C ALA A 23 7.35 -25.11 23.94
N GLY A 24 8.53 -25.29 24.54
CA GLY A 24 9.81 -25.06 23.89
C GLY A 24 9.88 -25.83 22.57
N GLY A 25 10.14 -25.10 21.48
CA GLY A 25 10.15 -25.68 20.15
C GLY A 25 10.69 -24.69 19.14
N ARG A 26 11.86 -25.02 18.60
CA ARG A 26 12.70 -24.28 17.65
C ARG A 26 11.87 -23.54 16.58
N THR A 27 12.29 -22.32 16.30
CA THR A 27 11.89 -21.53 15.13
C THR A 27 12.17 -22.35 13.86
N ALA A 28 11.12 -22.85 13.22
CA ALA A 28 11.26 -23.39 11.87
C ALA A 28 11.17 -22.19 10.91
N ALA A 29 12.28 -21.86 10.26
CA ALA A 29 12.31 -20.95 9.14
C ALA A 29 11.28 -21.43 8.09
N GLY A 30 10.30 -20.60 7.78
CA GLY A 30 9.29 -20.92 6.78
C GLY A 30 9.90 -20.88 5.40
N ASN A 31 10.23 -22.05 4.84
CA ASN A 31 10.50 -22.18 3.41
C ASN A 31 9.24 -21.80 2.64
N GLN A 32 9.40 -20.89 1.66
CA GLN A 32 8.39 -20.63 0.64
C GLN A 32 8.04 -21.95 -0.05
N ARG A 33 6.83 -22.46 0.19
CA ARG A 33 6.26 -23.51 -0.65
C ARG A 33 5.14 -22.88 -1.45
N SER A 34 5.23 -23.02 -2.76
CA SER A 34 4.17 -22.73 -3.72
C SER A 34 2.91 -23.49 -3.32
N ILE A 35 1.79 -22.76 -3.21
CA ILE A 35 0.46 -23.34 -3.01
C ILE A 35 -0.04 -23.82 -4.40
N PRO A 36 -0.62 -25.03 -4.52
CA PRO A 36 -1.25 -25.47 -5.76
C PRO A 36 -2.48 -24.60 -6.10
N ALA A 37 -2.86 -24.56 -7.38
CA ALA A 37 -4.03 -23.84 -7.90
C ALA A 37 -5.35 -24.20 -7.15
N PRO A 38 -6.42 -23.39 -7.26
CA PRO A 38 -7.50 -23.31 -6.27
C PRO A 38 -8.22 -24.64 -6.12
N GLY A 39 -7.99 -25.25 -4.95
CA GLY A 39 -8.72 -26.36 -4.39
C GLY A 39 -8.75 -26.14 -2.88
N HIS A 40 -9.89 -26.45 -2.23
CA HIS A 40 -10.17 -26.16 -0.82
C HIS A 40 -8.92 -26.19 0.06
N VAL A 41 -8.57 -25.04 0.63
CA VAL A 41 -7.51 -24.96 1.63
C VAL A 41 -7.97 -25.78 2.82
N GLN A 42 -7.47 -27.00 2.98
CA GLN A 42 -7.80 -27.80 4.15
C GLN A 42 -7.24 -27.13 5.39
N SER A 43 -8.00 -27.12 6.49
CA SER A 43 -7.50 -26.62 7.78
C SER A 43 -6.18 -27.30 8.11
N PRO A 44 -5.06 -26.56 8.25
CA PRO A 44 -3.76 -27.11 8.53
C PRO A 44 -3.81 -28.00 9.77
N GLY A 45 -3.13 -29.15 9.76
CA GLY A 45 -3.14 -30.10 10.88
C GLY A 45 -2.78 -29.47 12.24
N ARG A 46 -2.05 -28.35 12.26
CA ARG A 46 -1.72 -27.59 13.48
C ARG A 46 -2.92 -26.87 14.13
N VAL A 47 -3.94 -26.50 13.35
CA VAL A 47 -5.23 -25.99 13.85
C VAL A 47 -5.99 -27.10 14.54
N ARG A 48 -6.05 -28.29 13.92
CA ARG A 48 -6.69 -29.48 14.50
C ARG A 48 -6.04 -29.93 15.82
N HIS A 49 -4.74 -29.71 15.98
CA HIS A 49 -4.01 -30.00 17.22
C HIS A 49 -4.04 -28.86 18.27
N GLY A 50 -4.88 -27.83 18.09
CA GLY A 50 -5.09 -26.76 19.08
C GLY A 50 -3.90 -25.82 19.32
N ARG A 51 -2.83 -25.92 18.52
CA ARG A 51 -1.63 -25.05 18.65
C ARG A 51 -1.84 -23.67 18.04
N VAL A 52 -2.91 -23.52 17.26
CA VAL A 52 -3.30 -22.33 16.51
C VAL A 52 -4.79 -22.10 16.78
N GLY A 53 -5.13 -20.94 17.33
CA GLY A 53 -6.53 -20.59 17.64
C GLY A 53 -7.26 -20.00 16.43
N ALA A 54 -6.55 -19.30 15.54
CA ALA A 54 -7.14 -18.66 14.37
C ALA A 54 -6.14 -18.54 13.21
N LEU A 55 -6.66 -18.56 12.00
CA LEU A 55 -5.90 -18.32 10.76
C LEU A 55 -6.29 -16.98 10.16
N GLY A 56 -5.31 -16.28 9.64
CA GLY A 56 -5.53 -15.12 8.80
C GLY A 56 -4.50 -15.05 7.68
N PHE A 57 -4.58 -14.02 6.86
CA PHE A 57 -3.60 -13.76 5.83
C PHE A 57 -3.32 -12.27 5.68
N SER A 58 -2.12 -11.91 5.23
CA SER A 58 -1.83 -10.56 4.71
C SER A 58 -1.79 -10.57 3.20
N PHE A 59 -2.14 -9.43 2.60
CA PHE A 59 -2.35 -9.34 1.17
C PHE A 59 -1.73 -8.09 0.54
N HIS A 60 -1.09 -8.28 -0.64
CA HIS A 60 -0.36 -7.25 -1.37
C HIS A 60 -0.51 -7.39 -2.90
N ASP A 61 -1.75 -7.54 -3.40
CA ASP A 61 -2.03 -7.69 -4.82
C ASP A 61 -3.37 -7.02 -5.21
N LYS A 62 -3.90 -7.28 -6.40
CA LYS A 62 -5.15 -6.71 -6.91
C LYS A 62 -6.39 -7.36 -6.28
N TYR A 63 -7.47 -6.58 -6.18
CA TYR A 63 -8.76 -7.00 -5.61
C TYR A 63 -9.27 -8.37 -6.13
N ASP A 64 -9.16 -8.69 -7.41
CA ASP A 64 -9.70 -9.94 -7.96
C ASP A 64 -9.09 -11.18 -7.28
N LEU A 65 -7.77 -11.16 -7.03
CA LEU A 65 -7.09 -12.23 -6.30
C LEU A 65 -7.40 -12.20 -4.79
N PHE A 66 -7.62 -11.01 -4.23
CA PHE A 66 -8.06 -10.89 -2.83
C PHE A 66 -9.38 -11.63 -2.62
N GLN A 67 -10.35 -11.38 -3.51
CA GLN A 67 -11.65 -12.02 -3.47
C GLN A 67 -11.53 -13.55 -3.60
N GLU A 68 -10.75 -14.04 -4.57
CA GLU A 68 -10.48 -15.48 -4.73
C GLU A 68 -9.92 -16.10 -3.44
N ILE A 69 -8.97 -15.44 -2.77
CA ILE A 69 -8.37 -15.93 -1.51
C ILE A 69 -9.39 -15.98 -0.37
N VAL A 70 -10.21 -14.94 -0.23
CA VAL A 70 -11.27 -14.89 0.79
C VAL A 70 -12.27 -16.03 0.58
N ASP A 71 -12.66 -16.28 -0.67
CA ASP A 71 -13.64 -17.33 -1.01
C ASP A 71 -13.04 -18.74 -1.04
N ALA A 72 -11.71 -18.89 -1.09
CA ALA A 72 -11.05 -20.20 -1.12
C ALA A 72 -11.06 -20.92 0.24
N TYR A 73 -11.40 -20.24 1.34
CA TYR A 73 -11.40 -20.82 2.68
C TYR A 73 -12.38 -20.13 3.65
N ASP A 74 -13.38 -20.87 4.10
CA ASP A 74 -14.48 -20.34 4.95
C ASP A 74 -14.07 -20.00 6.39
N HIS A 75 -12.89 -20.42 6.85
CA HIS A 75 -12.45 -20.24 8.23
C HIS A 75 -11.31 -19.22 8.39
N TRP A 76 -11.20 -18.28 7.46
CA TRP A 76 -10.38 -17.09 7.72
C TRP A 76 -10.98 -16.30 8.88
N ALA A 77 -10.21 -16.09 9.93
CA ALA A 77 -10.61 -15.25 11.06
C ALA A 77 -10.31 -13.77 10.81
N LEU A 78 -9.25 -13.48 10.05
CA LEU A 78 -8.84 -12.12 9.73
C LEU A 78 -8.15 -12.01 8.38
N CYS A 79 -8.16 -10.81 7.82
CA CYS A 79 -7.25 -10.40 6.76
C CYS A 79 -6.51 -9.13 7.16
N GLN A 80 -5.24 -9.03 6.78
CA GLN A 80 -4.43 -7.84 6.93
C GLN A 80 -4.21 -7.20 5.56
N VAL A 81 -4.60 -5.94 5.41
CA VAL A 81 -4.54 -5.20 4.13
C VAL A 81 -3.91 -3.82 4.31
N GLN A 82 -3.21 -3.36 3.27
CA GLN A 82 -2.73 -1.98 3.20
C GLN A 82 -3.89 -1.05 2.82
N TYR A 83 -4.21 -0.08 3.68
CA TYR A 83 -5.32 0.85 3.44
C TYR A 83 -5.13 2.16 4.21
N ASN A 84 -5.37 3.28 3.53
CA ASN A 84 -5.31 4.64 4.07
C ASN A 84 -6.06 5.59 3.12
N TYR A 85 -6.28 6.84 3.54
CA TYR A 85 -7.10 7.78 2.76
C TYR A 85 -6.52 8.15 1.38
N MET A 86 -5.21 7.99 1.15
CA MET A 86 -4.62 8.16 -0.18
C MET A 86 -4.75 6.90 -1.05
N GLY A 87 -4.68 5.73 -0.42
CA GLY A 87 -4.65 4.41 -1.05
C GLY A 87 -6.00 3.71 -1.18
N VAL A 88 -7.12 4.43 -1.26
CA VAL A 88 -8.47 3.82 -1.17
C VAL A 88 -8.78 2.78 -2.26
N ASP A 89 -8.17 2.91 -3.44
CA ASP A 89 -8.37 2.00 -4.58
C ASP A 89 -7.11 1.17 -4.90
N GLN A 90 -6.12 1.19 -4.01
CA GLN A 90 -4.87 0.43 -4.20
C GLN A 90 -4.98 -0.96 -3.57
N GLN A 91 -4.43 -1.97 -4.26
CA GLN A 91 -4.46 -3.37 -3.83
C GLN A 91 -5.89 -3.90 -3.61
N ALA A 92 -6.18 -4.44 -2.41
CA ALA A 92 -7.54 -4.81 -2.00
C ALA A 92 -8.45 -3.57 -1.91
N GLY A 93 -7.90 -2.45 -1.41
CA GLY A 93 -8.60 -1.16 -1.28
C GLY A 93 -9.89 -1.23 -0.46
N ARG A 94 -10.73 -0.21 -0.63
CA ARG A 94 -12.03 -0.08 0.04
C ARG A 94 -12.95 -1.25 -0.30
N ARG A 95 -12.91 -1.69 -1.56
CA ARG A 95 -13.70 -2.85 -2.04
C ARG A 95 -13.33 -4.12 -1.28
N GLY A 96 -12.05 -4.39 -1.09
CA GLY A 96 -11.57 -5.56 -0.34
C GLY A 96 -11.87 -5.46 1.15
N VAL A 97 -11.70 -4.28 1.76
CA VAL A 97 -12.08 -4.04 3.17
C VAL A 97 -13.56 -4.34 3.40
N ALA A 98 -14.44 -3.76 2.57
CA ALA A 98 -15.88 -4.01 2.66
C ALA A 98 -16.24 -5.47 2.40
N TYR A 99 -15.59 -6.12 1.43
CA TYR A 99 -15.81 -7.52 1.10
C TYR A 99 -15.47 -8.45 2.27
N ALA A 100 -14.28 -8.29 2.86
CA ALA A 100 -13.83 -9.12 3.97
C ALA A 100 -14.69 -8.93 5.23
N ALA A 101 -15.01 -7.68 5.58
CA ALA A 101 -15.91 -7.39 6.69
C ALA A 101 -17.30 -8.00 6.48
N GLY A 102 -17.86 -7.90 5.26
CA GLY A 102 -19.13 -8.52 4.88
C GLY A 102 -19.12 -10.05 4.93
N LYS A 103 -17.94 -10.68 4.86
CA LYS A 103 -17.73 -12.11 5.05
C LYS A 103 -17.44 -12.49 6.52
N GLY A 104 -17.47 -11.53 7.44
CA GLY A 104 -17.24 -11.75 8.87
C GLY A 104 -15.77 -11.86 9.27
N LEU A 105 -14.82 -11.52 8.39
CA LEU A 105 -13.41 -11.48 8.73
C LEU A 105 -13.10 -10.21 9.53
N ALA A 106 -12.27 -10.32 10.55
CA ALA A 106 -11.66 -9.14 11.16
C ALA A 106 -10.70 -8.49 10.18
N VAL A 107 -10.85 -7.18 9.94
CA VAL A 107 -10.01 -6.44 9.00
C VAL A 107 -8.92 -5.69 9.79
N VAL A 108 -7.67 -6.09 9.57
CA VAL A 108 -6.48 -5.50 10.18
C VAL A 108 -5.81 -4.58 9.16
N ILE A 109 -5.68 -3.29 9.49
CA ILE A 109 -5.08 -2.31 8.60
C ILE A 109 -3.59 -2.17 8.87
N MET A 110 -2.79 -2.24 7.80
CA MET A 110 -1.38 -1.89 7.81
C MET A 110 -1.09 -0.66 6.94
N GLU A 111 0.04 -0.03 7.23
CA GLU A 111 0.44 1.28 6.67
C GLU A 111 -0.66 2.36 6.71
N PRO A 112 -1.27 2.60 7.88
CA PRO A 112 -2.36 3.57 8.02
C PRO A 112 -1.93 5.00 7.65
N LEU A 113 -0.64 5.30 7.80
CA LEU A 113 -0.04 6.62 7.55
C LEU A 113 0.94 6.60 6.36
N LEU A 114 0.82 5.60 5.48
CA LEU A 114 1.63 5.43 4.25
C LEU A 114 3.14 5.54 4.52
N GLY A 115 3.65 4.75 5.46
CA GLY A 115 5.06 4.78 5.85
C GLY A 115 5.51 6.09 6.50
N GLY A 116 4.58 6.87 7.07
CA GLY A 116 4.83 8.17 7.68
C GLY A 116 4.72 9.36 6.72
N ARG A 117 4.45 9.14 5.42
CA ARG A 117 4.33 10.24 4.44
C ARG A 117 3.15 11.18 4.71
N LEU A 118 2.16 10.71 5.47
CA LEU A 118 0.96 11.48 5.80
C LEU A 118 1.08 12.30 7.10
N VAL A 119 2.19 12.17 7.84
CA VAL A 119 2.37 12.87 9.12
C VAL A 119 3.09 14.22 9.02
N SER A 120 3.55 14.58 7.81
CA SER A 120 4.23 15.84 7.53
C SER A 120 3.73 16.42 6.21
N PRO A 121 2.47 16.88 6.16
CA PRO A 121 1.86 17.37 4.94
C PRO A 121 2.55 18.66 4.44
N PRO A 122 2.71 18.84 3.12
CA PRO A 122 3.15 20.12 2.55
C PRO A 122 2.23 21.28 2.95
N PRO A 123 2.70 22.54 2.96
CA PRO A 123 1.89 23.69 3.39
C PRO A 123 0.54 23.84 2.67
N CYS A 124 0.49 23.54 1.36
CA CYS A 124 -0.76 23.59 0.60
C CYS A 124 -1.79 22.54 1.05
N ILE A 125 -1.33 21.39 1.55
CA ILE A 125 -2.19 20.34 2.11
C ILE A 125 -2.61 20.72 3.53
N GLN A 126 -1.67 21.22 4.34
CA GLN A 126 -1.96 21.68 5.70
C GLN A 126 -3.03 22.78 5.70
N ALA A 127 -2.97 23.71 4.73
CA ALA A 127 -3.97 24.76 4.58
C ALA A 127 -5.41 24.25 4.32
N ILE A 128 -5.57 23.02 3.84
CA ILE A 128 -6.89 22.37 3.71
C ILE A 128 -7.33 21.84 5.08
N TRP A 129 -6.45 21.16 5.81
CA TRP A 129 -6.73 20.68 7.16
C TRP A 129 -7.03 21.82 8.14
N ASP A 130 -6.40 22.98 7.96
CA ASP A 130 -6.63 24.19 8.76
C ASP A 130 -8.03 24.81 8.55
N ARG A 131 -8.84 24.29 7.63
CA ARG A 131 -10.26 24.64 7.49
C ARG A 131 -11.18 23.81 8.36
N ALA A 132 -10.71 22.67 8.87
CA ALA A 132 -11.53 21.77 9.68
C ALA A 132 -11.94 22.41 11.01
N ARG A 133 -13.23 22.32 11.36
CA ARG A 133 -13.72 22.82 12.65
C ARG A 133 -13.01 22.17 13.84
N HIS A 134 -12.77 20.86 13.78
CA HIS A 134 -11.97 20.14 14.77
C HIS A 134 -10.50 20.11 14.35
N ARG A 135 -9.62 20.56 15.24
CA ARG A 135 -8.18 20.51 15.02
C ARG A 135 -7.66 19.13 15.39
N ARG A 136 -6.88 18.55 14.49
CA ARG A 136 -6.21 17.26 14.67
C ARG A 136 -4.79 17.36 14.16
N THR A 137 -3.91 16.54 14.72
CA THR A 137 -2.58 16.36 14.14
C THR A 137 -2.70 15.59 12.82
N PRO A 138 -1.71 15.66 11.92
CA PRO A 138 -1.71 14.88 10.69
C PRO A 138 -1.82 13.36 10.92
N ALA A 139 -1.20 12.84 11.99
CA ALA A 139 -1.32 11.44 12.35
C ALA A 139 -2.74 11.09 12.82
N ASP A 140 -3.34 11.93 13.67
CA ASP A 140 -4.71 11.74 14.15
C ASP A 140 -5.72 11.76 12.98
N TRP A 141 -5.59 12.65 11.99
CA TRP A 141 -6.43 12.62 10.79
C TRP A 141 -6.43 11.26 10.10
N GLY A 142 -5.25 10.70 9.83
CA GLY A 142 -5.13 9.42 9.14
C GLY A 142 -5.70 8.25 9.95
N LEU A 143 -5.53 8.28 11.28
CA LEU A 143 -6.01 7.23 12.17
C LEU A 143 -7.54 7.32 12.40
N GLN A 144 -8.08 8.52 12.63
CA GLN A 144 -9.54 8.69 12.79
C GLN A 144 -10.30 8.36 11.52
N TRP A 145 -9.72 8.63 10.34
CA TRP A 145 -10.32 8.19 9.07
C TRP A 145 -10.52 6.68 8.99
N LEU A 146 -9.58 5.90 9.53
CA LEU A 146 -9.69 4.45 9.60
C LEU A 146 -10.69 4.03 10.67
N TRP A 147 -10.56 4.53 11.90
CA TRP A 147 -11.45 4.12 13.00
C TRP A 147 -12.91 4.58 12.84
N SER A 148 -13.17 5.60 12.02
CA SER A 148 -14.53 6.01 11.69
C SER A 148 -15.29 5.03 10.80
N GLN A 149 -14.63 4.00 10.24
CA GLN A 149 -15.25 2.99 9.36
C GLN A 149 -15.63 1.73 10.16
N PRO A 150 -16.89 1.25 10.12
CA PRO A 150 -17.31 0.07 10.87
C PRO A 150 -16.63 -1.23 10.43
N GLU A 151 -16.10 -1.27 9.19
CA GLU A 151 -15.45 -2.44 8.63
C GLU A 151 -14.06 -2.71 9.26
N ILE A 152 -13.45 -1.72 9.91
CA ILE A 152 -12.08 -1.80 10.40
C ILE A 152 -12.05 -2.31 11.84
N SER A 153 -11.37 -3.44 12.06
CA SER A 153 -11.26 -4.05 13.38
C SER A 153 -10.03 -3.59 14.16
N VAL A 154 -8.88 -3.47 13.49
CA VAL A 154 -7.60 -3.11 14.11
C VAL A 154 -6.78 -2.25 13.16
N VAL A 155 -6.08 -1.25 13.69
CA VAL A 155 -5.14 -0.43 12.94
C VAL A 155 -3.72 -0.61 13.49
N LEU A 156 -2.78 -1.01 12.65
CA LEU A 156 -1.38 -1.20 13.01
C LEU A 156 -0.58 0.06 12.66
N SER A 157 -0.41 0.96 13.64
CA SER A 157 0.38 2.17 13.50
C SER A 157 1.84 1.95 13.90
N GLY A 158 2.77 2.23 13.00
CA GLY A 158 4.22 2.16 13.26
C GLY A 158 4.73 3.44 13.91
N MET A 159 5.55 3.33 14.95
CA MET A 159 6.05 4.46 15.74
C MET A 159 7.54 4.26 16.05
N SER A 160 8.30 5.35 16.05
CA SER A 160 9.75 5.35 16.34
C SER A 160 10.12 6.10 17.62
N THR A 161 9.17 6.84 18.20
CA THR A 161 9.40 7.59 19.45
C THR A 161 8.28 7.36 20.45
N LEU A 162 8.56 7.53 21.75
CA LEU A 162 7.56 7.41 22.80
C LEU A 162 6.45 8.47 22.67
N ALA A 163 6.78 9.68 22.19
CA ALA A 163 5.80 10.74 21.96
C ALA A 163 4.73 10.30 20.94
N GLN A 164 5.13 9.64 19.85
CA GLN A 164 4.20 9.09 18.86
C GLN A 164 3.32 7.97 19.46
N VAL A 165 3.87 7.17 20.39
CA VAL A 165 3.09 6.17 21.13
C VAL A 165 2.02 6.82 21.97
N GLN A 166 2.37 7.85 22.72
CA GLN A 166 1.42 8.58 23.57
C GLN A 166 0.33 9.26 22.73
N GLU A 167 0.70 9.91 21.62
CA GLU A 167 -0.24 10.51 20.68
C GLU A 167 -1.21 9.46 20.10
N ASN A 168 -0.71 8.34 19.60
CA ASN A 168 -1.55 7.30 19.01
C ASN A 168 -2.48 6.63 20.04
N ILE A 169 -2.05 6.48 21.29
CA ILE A 169 -2.92 5.99 22.38
C ILE A 169 -4.05 6.99 22.65
N ALA A 170 -3.74 8.29 22.69
CA ALA A 170 -4.75 9.32 22.87
C ALA A 170 -5.76 9.32 21.72
N SER A 171 -5.29 9.26 20.46
CA SER A 171 -6.13 9.15 19.27
C SER A 171 -7.02 7.89 19.31
N ALA A 172 -6.46 6.73 19.67
CA ALA A 172 -7.23 5.49 19.78
C ALA A 172 -8.30 5.56 20.87
N SER A 173 -7.98 6.19 22.00
CA SER A 173 -8.91 6.35 23.14
C SER A 173 -10.09 7.27 22.79
N ALA A 174 -9.91 8.20 21.85
CA ALA A 174 -10.94 9.11 21.35
C ALA A 174 -11.65 8.60 20.09
N SER A 175 -11.27 7.42 19.60
CA SER A 175 -11.79 6.89 18.34
C SER A 175 -13.19 6.29 18.48
N GLN A 176 -14.00 6.44 17.44
CA GLN A 176 -15.30 5.78 17.32
C GLN A 176 -15.69 5.63 15.86
N VAL A 177 -16.54 4.64 15.59
CA VAL A 177 -17.19 4.49 14.29
C VAL A 177 -18.08 5.72 14.03
N HIS A 178 -18.09 6.22 12.80
CA HIS A 178 -18.79 7.44 12.40
C HIS A 178 -18.38 8.70 13.17
N LEU A 179 -17.14 8.77 13.68
CA LEU A 179 -16.60 9.96 14.33
C LEU A 179 -16.55 11.17 13.39
N LEU A 180 -16.14 10.95 12.13
CA LEU A 180 -15.91 12.03 11.18
C LEU A 180 -17.23 12.51 10.59
N THR A 181 -17.40 13.83 10.50
CA THR A 181 -18.57 14.45 9.87
C THR A 181 -18.46 14.43 8.35
N ASP A 182 -19.59 14.63 7.64
CA ASP A 182 -19.58 14.77 6.18
C ASP A 182 -18.69 15.92 5.70
N GLU A 183 -18.61 17.01 6.48
CA GLU A 183 -17.72 18.14 6.21
C GLU A 183 -16.24 17.72 6.30
N GLU A 184 -15.88 16.96 7.34
CA GLU A 184 -14.52 16.45 7.49
C GLU A 184 -14.18 15.42 6.41
N LEU A 185 -15.12 14.54 6.06
CA LEU A 185 -14.95 13.58 4.96
C LEU A 185 -14.73 14.30 3.62
N ALA A 186 -15.42 15.41 3.36
CA ALA A 186 -15.19 16.23 2.17
C ALA A 186 -13.79 16.88 2.16
N LEU A 187 -13.18 17.16 3.32
CA LEU A 187 -11.79 17.62 3.38
C LEU A 187 -10.80 16.53 2.95
N PHE A 188 -11.05 15.26 3.29
CA PHE A 188 -10.21 14.15 2.80
C PHE A 188 -10.18 14.11 1.27
N ASP A 189 -11.31 14.32 0.60
CA ASP A 189 -11.35 14.32 -0.86
C ASP A 189 -10.57 15.50 -1.46
N GLN A 190 -10.68 16.69 -0.86
CA GLN A 190 -9.88 17.86 -1.26
C GLN A 190 -8.38 17.60 -1.06
N VAL A 191 -7.99 17.02 0.08
CA VAL A 191 -6.60 16.67 0.39
C VAL A 191 -6.06 15.64 -0.60
N ARG A 192 -6.84 14.59 -0.91
CA ARG A 192 -6.46 13.59 -1.91
C ARG A 192 -6.25 14.21 -3.27
N GLN A 193 -7.14 15.11 -3.70
CA GLN A 193 -7.01 15.81 -4.97
C GLN A 193 -5.77 16.73 -4.98
N ALA A 194 -5.54 17.48 -3.90
CA ALA A 194 -4.42 18.39 -3.78
C ALA A 194 -3.07 17.64 -3.81
N TYR A 195 -2.95 16.52 -3.10
CA TYR A 195 -1.77 15.65 -3.20
C TYR A 195 -1.57 15.14 -4.63
N ARG A 196 -2.63 14.64 -5.28
CA ARG A 196 -2.54 14.16 -6.67
C ARG A 196 -2.06 15.24 -7.62
N ALA A 197 -2.50 16.49 -7.43
CA ALA A 197 -2.10 17.64 -8.22
C ALA A 197 -0.62 18.03 -8.04
N LEU A 198 0.06 17.58 -6.98
CA LEU A 198 1.51 17.77 -6.81
C LEU A 198 2.34 16.84 -7.73
N SER A 199 1.72 15.85 -8.38
CA SER A 199 2.44 14.95 -9.29
C SER A 199 2.89 15.69 -10.55
N PRO A 200 4.20 15.75 -10.86
CA PRO A 200 4.70 16.49 -12.03
C PRO A 200 4.38 15.79 -13.37
N ILE A 201 4.10 14.49 -13.35
CA ILE A 201 3.89 13.70 -14.57
C ILE A 201 2.44 13.21 -14.61
N PRO A 202 1.66 13.53 -15.67
CA PRO A 202 0.27 13.09 -15.81
C PRO A 202 0.16 11.63 -16.30
N CYS A 203 0.96 10.71 -15.72
CA CYS A 203 0.95 9.30 -16.10
C CYS A 203 -0.26 8.58 -15.51
N THR A 204 -1.08 7.97 -16.37
CA THR A 204 -2.25 7.17 -15.97
C THR A 204 -1.94 5.70 -15.72
N ARG A 205 -0.68 5.27 -15.95
CA ARG A 205 -0.24 3.87 -15.86
C ARG A 205 -1.06 2.93 -16.77
N CYS A 206 -1.43 3.39 -17.96
CA CYS A 206 -2.15 2.59 -18.98
C CYS A 206 -1.29 1.52 -19.66
N GLU A 207 0.02 1.53 -19.44
CA GLU A 207 0.99 0.55 -19.97
C GLU A 207 1.11 0.50 -21.50
N TYR A 208 0.50 1.42 -22.26
CA TYR A 208 0.67 1.49 -23.73
C TYR A 208 2.12 1.72 -24.18
N CYS A 209 2.95 2.31 -23.32
CA CYS A 209 4.38 2.48 -23.57
C CYS A 209 5.21 1.19 -23.40
N LEU A 210 4.58 0.07 -23.02
CA LEU A 210 5.20 -1.23 -22.86
C LEU A 210 4.84 -2.19 -24.01
N PRO A 211 5.73 -3.15 -24.36
CA PRO A 211 7.09 -3.28 -23.85
C PRO A 211 8.05 -2.22 -24.45
N CYS A 212 8.95 -1.68 -23.62
CA CYS A 212 10.06 -0.87 -24.11
C CYS A 212 11.11 -1.81 -24.76
N PRO A 213 11.66 -1.48 -25.95
CA PRO A 213 12.68 -2.30 -26.60
C PRO A 213 13.97 -2.46 -25.79
N GLU A 214 14.25 -1.52 -24.88
CA GLU A 214 15.41 -1.53 -24.00
C GLU A 214 15.09 -2.10 -22.60
N GLY A 215 13.90 -2.69 -22.40
CA GLY A 215 13.50 -3.31 -21.13
C GLY A 215 13.01 -2.34 -20.04
N VAL A 216 13.10 -1.03 -20.25
CA VAL A 216 12.70 0.01 -19.27
C VAL A 216 11.24 -0.15 -18.82
N ASN A 217 11.01 -0.23 -17.51
CA ASN A 217 9.67 -0.25 -16.93
C ASN A 217 9.14 1.18 -16.71
N ILE A 218 8.75 1.82 -17.82
CA ILE A 218 8.38 3.24 -17.87
C ILE A 218 7.30 3.61 -16.84
N PRO A 219 6.14 2.93 -16.74
CA PRO A 219 5.08 3.32 -15.80
C PRO A 219 5.54 3.26 -14.34
N ARG A 220 6.34 2.25 -13.97
CA ARG A 220 6.90 2.10 -12.62
C ARG A 220 7.81 3.27 -12.27
N LEU A 221 8.70 3.66 -13.18
CA LEU A 221 9.67 4.73 -12.95
C LEU A 221 8.99 6.12 -12.84
N LEU A 222 8.01 6.40 -13.70
CA LEU A 222 7.22 7.63 -13.59
C LEU A 222 6.43 7.68 -12.27
N ALA A 223 5.89 6.54 -11.82
CA ALA A 223 5.18 6.44 -10.56
C ALA A 223 6.09 6.68 -9.34
N VAL A 224 7.34 6.19 -9.37
CA VAL A 224 8.34 6.46 -8.32
C VAL A 224 8.57 7.95 -8.17
N VAL A 225 8.77 8.68 -9.27
CA VAL A 225 8.98 10.13 -9.23
C VAL A 225 7.73 10.90 -8.80
N ASN A 226 6.55 10.55 -9.32
CA ASN A 226 5.31 11.19 -8.88
C ASN A 226 5.10 11.05 -7.38
N THR A 227 5.35 9.85 -6.83
CA THR A 227 5.26 9.60 -5.39
C THR A 227 6.32 10.40 -4.63
N ALA A 228 7.54 10.50 -5.17
CA ALA A 228 8.62 11.26 -4.55
C ALA A 228 8.25 12.73 -4.39
N VAL A 229 7.74 13.38 -5.45
CA VAL A 229 7.39 14.80 -5.43
C VAL A 229 6.13 15.04 -4.60
N MET A 230 5.11 14.19 -4.74
CA MET A 230 3.84 14.31 -4.00
C MET A 230 4.04 14.34 -2.48
N PHE A 231 4.97 13.55 -1.97
CA PHE A 231 5.20 13.40 -0.52
C PHE A 231 6.54 13.97 -0.04
N ASP A 232 7.21 14.79 -0.86
CA ASP A 232 8.56 15.32 -0.58
C ASP A 232 9.55 14.24 -0.09
N ALA A 233 9.55 13.09 -0.77
CA ALA A 233 10.15 11.84 -0.32
C ALA A 233 11.26 11.34 -1.24
N ILE A 234 12.12 12.24 -1.75
CA ILE A 234 13.16 11.89 -2.74
C ILE A 234 14.12 10.79 -2.25
N ASN A 235 14.45 10.77 -0.96
CA ASN A 235 15.32 9.75 -0.38
C ASN A 235 14.66 8.37 -0.35
N ALA A 236 13.33 8.30 -0.17
CA ALA A 236 12.60 7.04 -0.30
C ALA A 236 12.58 6.58 -1.76
N ALA A 237 12.37 7.51 -2.69
CA ALA A 237 12.38 7.21 -4.12
C ALA A 237 13.74 6.71 -4.63
N ARG A 238 14.86 7.25 -4.10
CA ARG A 238 16.22 6.73 -4.37
C ARG A 238 16.37 5.27 -3.93
N ARG A 239 15.85 4.92 -2.75
CA ARG A 239 15.81 3.52 -2.29
C ARG A 239 14.91 2.66 -3.18
N ASP A 240 13.71 3.12 -3.50
CA ASP A 240 12.78 2.39 -4.36
C ASP A 240 13.37 2.14 -5.75
N TYR A 241 14.07 3.12 -6.32
CA TYR A 241 14.81 2.98 -7.59
C TYR A 241 15.95 1.95 -7.48
N SER A 242 16.66 1.90 -6.36
CA SER A 242 17.72 0.90 -6.14
C SER A 242 17.22 -0.55 -6.16
N PHE A 243 15.94 -0.77 -5.84
CA PHE A 243 15.27 -2.08 -5.94
C PHE A 243 14.66 -2.37 -7.32
N VAL A 244 14.72 -1.42 -8.27
CA VAL A 244 14.36 -1.70 -9.66
C VAL A 244 15.46 -2.56 -10.30
N PRO A 245 15.11 -3.68 -10.96
CA PRO A 245 16.07 -4.51 -11.69
C PRO A 245 16.87 -3.68 -12.69
N ALA A 246 18.17 -3.95 -12.84
CA ALA A 246 19.07 -3.11 -13.64
C ALA A 246 18.61 -3.00 -15.11
N GLU A 247 18.01 -4.05 -15.64
CA GLU A 247 17.42 -4.15 -16.98
C GLU A 247 16.13 -3.34 -17.17
N GLU A 248 15.45 -2.97 -16.08
CA GLU A 248 14.21 -2.18 -16.10
C GLU A 248 14.43 -0.69 -15.83
N ARG A 249 15.67 -0.29 -15.49
CA ARG A 249 16.00 1.05 -15.00
C ARG A 249 16.03 2.11 -16.10
N ALA A 250 15.94 3.37 -15.67
CA ALA A 250 15.88 4.53 -16.55
C ALA A 250 17.13 4.71 -17.43
N ASP A 251 18.31 4.29 -16.95
CA ASP A 251 19.58 4.37 -17.71
C ASP A 251 19.68 3.41 -18.90
N ARG A 252 18.72 2.48 -19.05
CA ARG A 252 18.59 1.68 -20.27
C ARG A 252 17.94 2.46 -21.41
N CYS A 253 17.27 3.58 -21.12
CA CYS A 253 16.62 4.39 -22.14
C CYS A 253 17.64 4.94 -23.15
N ARG A 254 17.46 4.59 -24.44
CA ARG A 254 18.26 5.15 -25.55
C ARG A 254 17.58 6.31 -26.27
N ALA A 255 16.55 6.91 -25.66
CA ALA A 255 15.78 8.01 -26.23
C ALA A 255 15.24 7.75 -27.65
N CYS A 256 14.79 6.52 -27.94
CA CYS A 256 14.20 6.17 -29.25
C CYS A 256 12.79 6.75 -29.47
N ARG A 257 12.16 7.31 -28.43
CA ARG A 257 10.84 7.99 -28.43
C ARG A 257 9.62 7.19 -28.90
N ARG A 258 9.76 5.92 -29.25
CA ARG A 258 8.63 5.03 -29.60
C ARG A 258 7.53 4.99 -28.54
N CYS A 259 7.88 5.10 -27.26
CA CYS A 259 6.92 5.13 -26.17
C CYS A 259 6.06 6.41 -26.13
N GLU A 260 6.56 7.51 -26.67
CA GLU A 260 5.89 8.81 -26.68
C GLU A 260 4.76 8.83 -27.71
N GLU A 261 4.97 8.20 -28.87
CA GLU A 261 3.94 8.00 -29.91
C GLU A 261 2.72 7.21 -29.40
N LEU A 262 2.95 6.31 -28.44
CA LEU A 262 1.91 5.47 -27.83
C LEU A 262 1.27 6.12 -26.60
N CYS A 263 1.83 7.23 -26.10
CA CYS A 263 1.39 7.83 -24.86
C CYS A 263 0.17 8.74 -25.09
N PRO A 264 -1.03 8.39 -24.59
CA PRO A 264 -2.23 9.21 -24.78
C PRO A 264 -2.17 10.52 -23.99
N GLN A 265 -1.18 10.68 -23.12
CA GLN A 265 -0.97 11.86 -22.28
C GLN A 265 0.12 12.80 -22.85
N GLY A 266 0.73 12.45 -23.99
CA GLY A 266 1.76 13.28 -24.64
C GLY A 266 3.01 13.51 -23.78
N ILE A 267 3.36 12.54 -22.92
CA ILE A 267 4.49 12.68 -22.00
C ILE A 267 5.81 12.54 -22.78
N ALA A 268 6.74 13.47 -22.57
CA ALA A 268 8.14 13.37 -23.03
C ALA A 268 8.91 12.32 -22.21
N ILE A 269 8.57 11.04 -22.39
CA ILE A 269 9.06 9.92 -21.59
C ILE A 269 10.59 9.83 -21.66
N SER A 270 11.22 10.06 -22.82
CA SER A 270 12.68 9.95 -22.93
C SER A 270 13.41 10.94 -22.04
N ASP A 271 12.89 12.17 -21.95
CA ASP A 271 13.47 13.24 -21.16
C ASP A 271 13.29 12.96 -19.66
N TRP A 272 12.13 12.41 -19.30
CA TRP A 272 11.89 11.95 -17.94
C TRP A 272 12.83 10.83 -17.53
N MET A 273 13.15 9.87 -18.41
CA MET A 273 14.11 8.81 -18.05
C MET A 273 15.49 9.37 -17.69
N LEU A 274 15.97 10.37 -18.43
CA LEU A 274 17.24 11.05 -18.10
C LEU A 274 17.18 11.72 -16.72
N ARG A 275 16.11 12.46 -16.44
CA ARG A 275 15.90 13.14 -15.14
C ARG A 275 15.78 12.15 -13.99
N ILE A 276 15.01 11.08 -14.19
CA ILE A 276 14.80 10.01 -13.20
C ILE A 276 16.13 9.38 -12.83
N HIS A 277 16.95 8.97 -13.82
CA HIS A 277 18.24 8.37 -13.52
C HIS A 277 19.15 9.34 -12.77
N GLY A 278 19.26 10.57 -13.27
CA GLY A 278 20.09 11.60 -12.65
C GLY A 278 19.69 11.88 -11.20
N ALA A 279 18.39 12.02 -10.93
CA ALA A 279 17.90 12.36 -9.60
C ALA A 279 17.95 11.18 -8.61
N LEU A 280 17.62 9.98 -9.09
CA LEU A 280 17.43 8.81 -8.23
C LEU A 280 18.69 7.92 -8.07
N ALA A 281 19.64 7.99 -9.01
CA ALA A 281 20.90 7.23 -8.92
C ALA A 281 22.11 8.13 -8.64
N GLU A 282 22.16 9.33 -9.21
CA GLU A 282 23.37 10.19 -9.21
C GLU A 282 23.26 11.41 -8.27
N GLY A 283 22.09 11.60 -7.65
CA GLY A 283 21.89 12.68 -6.69
C GLY A 283 21.62 14.06 -7.30
N ARG A 284 21.34 14.15 -8.61
CA ARG A 284 20.96 15.41 -9.28
C ARG A 284 19.57 15.89 -8.82
N ASN A 285 19.26 17.15 -9.13
CA ASN A 285 17.90 17.67 -8.95
C ASN A 285 16.99 17.12 -10.06
N LEU A 286 15.71 16.92 -9.72
CA LEU A 286 14.67 16.43 -10.61
C LEU A 286 14.13 17.53 -11.54
#